data_AF-A0A840V3U7-F1
#
_entry.id   AF-A0A840V3U7-F1
#
_cell.length_a   1.000
_cell.length_b   1.000
_cell.length_c   1.000
_cell.angle_alpha   90.00
_cell.angle_beta   90.00
_cell.angle_gamma   90.00
#
_symmetry.space_group_name_H-M   'P 1'
#
loop_
_entity.id
_entity.type
_entity.pdbx_description
1 polymer ?
#
loop_
_entity_poly.entity_id
_entity_poly.type
_entity_poly.pdbx_seq_one_letter_code
_entity_poly.pdbx_strand_id
1 'polypeptide(L)'
;MKTKAALLGLVGALVLPAGAFSLDFASNVGDTLPPDLTVSVPGYGDVQFVAGYGTVLEVGTTLGTSALQLDAGEFVTVSFLGSTATDVSFNLAGLSPGEAYPTILQTGANTYLVSSQTGTNGAGIASMTFNATVPEPSSALLGMLGGLGLLVRRRR
;
A
#
# COMPACT_ATOMS: atom_id res chain seq x y z
N MET A 1 -15.64 36.97 -44.93
CA MET A 1 -15.02 36.94 -43.59
C MET A 1 -14.71 35.49 -43.26
N LYS A 2 -13.45 35.15 -42.95
CA LYS A 2 -12.98 33.76 -42.74
C LYS A 2 -12.90 33.48 -41.24
N THR A 3 -13.79 32.65 -40.70
CA THR A 3 -13.71 32.15 -39.31
C THR A 3 -12.84 30.90 -39.26
N LYS A 4 -11.66 31.01 -38.66
CA LYS A 4 -10.80 29.87 -38.34
C LYS A 4 -11.20 29.34 -36.96
N ALA A 5 -11.76 28.14 -36.90
CA ALA A 5 -12.13 27.47 -35.66
C ALA A 5 -10.88 27.02 -34.88
N ALA A 6 -10.93 27.22 -33.57
CA ALA A 6 -9.87 26.90 -32.62
C ALA A 6 -9.58 25.39 -32.56
N LEU A 7 -8.28 25.08 -32.51
CA LEU A 7 -7.75 23.75 -32.28
C LEU A 7 -7.83 23.44 -30.77
N LEU A 8 -8.85 22.69 -30.32
CA LEU A 8 -8.81 22.06 -28.99
C LEU A 8 -7.78 20.94 -29.02
N GLY A 9 -6.62 21.15 -28.39
CA GLY A 9 -5.66 20.09 -28.11
C GLY A 9 -6.22 19.17 -27.04
N LEU A 10 -6.53 17.92 -27.40
CA LEU A 10 -6.89 16.87 -26.47
C LEU A 10 -5.62 16.38 -25.75
N VAL A 11 -5.71 16.33 -24.42
CA VAL A 11 -4.70 15.87 -23.46
C VAL A 11 -4.31 14.40 -23.74
N GLY A 12 -3.01 14.11 -23.75
CA GLY A 12 -2.47 12.75 -23.66
C GLY A 12 -1.80 12.57 -22.30
N ALA A 13 -2.44 11.82 -21.41
CA ALA A 13 -2.02 11.55 -20.05
C ALA A 13 -0.62 10.92 -20.00
N LEU A 14 0.30 11.53 -19.24
CA LEU A 14 1.48 10.85 -18.72
C LEU A 14 0.98 9.79 -17.74
N VAL A 15 0.87 8.56 -18.20
CA VAL A 15 0.55 7.42 -17.33
C VAL A 15 1.87 6.82 -16.85
N LEU A 16 2.22 7.10 -15.60
CA LEU A 16 3.26 6.38 -14.88
C LEU A 16 2.54 5.50 -13.86
N PRO A 17 2.82 4.19 -13.82
CA PRO A 17 2.95 3.58 -12.51
C PRO A 17 3.88 2.36 -12.49
N ALA A 18 5.11 2.59 -12.03
CA ALA A 18 5.83 1.64 -11.19
C ALA A 18 6.22 2.43 -9.92
N GLY A 19 5.27 2.54 -8.98
CA GLY A 19 5.48 3.22 -7.71
C GLY A 19 5.74 2.21 -6.62
N ALA A 20 6.90 2.31 -5.97
CA ALA A 20 7.11 1.68 -4.67
C ALA A 20 6.41 2.56 -3.62
N PHE A 21 5.57 1.94 -2.78
CA PHE A 21 4.87 2.59 -1.69
C PHE A 21 5.55 2.24 -0.36
N SER A 22 5.52 3.19 0.58
CA SER A 22 5.97 3.00 1.95
C SER A 22 4.90 3.53 2.88
N LEU A 23 4.53 2.73 3.87
CA LEU A 23 3.66 3.11 4.98
C LEU A 23 4.48 3.06 6.26
N ASP A 24 4.44 4.13 7.04
CA ASP A 24 5.00 4.21 8.38
C ASP A 24 3.97 4.80 9.35
N PHE A 25 4.28 4.74 10.64
CA PHE A 25 3.40 5.20 11.71
C PHE A 25 3.99 6.40 12.46
N ALA A 26 4.94 7.13 11.85
CA ALA A 26 5.66 8.20 12.54
C ALA A 26 4.74 9.35 12.97
N SER A 27 3.70 9.64 12.19
CA SER A 27 2.69 10.68 12.49
C SER A 27 1.68 10.27 13.55
N ASN A 28 1.61 9.00 13.94
CA ASN A 28 0.57 8.44 14.80
C ASN A 28 1.11 8.02 16.18
N VAL A 29 2.31 8.47 16.55
CA VAL A 29 2.91 8.11 17.83
C VAL A 29 2.03 8.57 19.00
N GLY A 30 1.68 7.61 19.85
CA GLY A 30 0.80 7.82 21.01
C GLY A 30 -0.68 7.63 20.70
N ASP A 31 -1.05 7.37 19.44
CA ASP A 31 -2.43 7.11 19.06
C ASP A 31 -2.85 5.68 19.42
N THR A 32 -4.10 5.56 19.82
CA THR A 32 -4.84 4.31 19.87
C THR A 32 -5.78 4.27 18.67
N LEU A 33 -5.47 3.44 17.70
CA LEU A 33 -6.19 3.31 16.45
C LEU A 33 -7.28 2.23 16.54
N PRO A 34 -8.33 2.30 15.69
CA PRO A 34 -9.32 1.24 15.60
C PRO A 34 -8.67 -0.13 15.31
N PRO A 35 -9.27 -1.23 15.78
CA PRO A 35 -8.72 -2.57 15.58
C PRO A 35 -8.72 -3.00 14.10
N ASP A 36 -9.45 -2.30 13.23
CA ASP A 36 -9.61 -2.51 11.80
C ASP A 36 -9.19 -1.29 10.96
N LEU A 37 -8.03 -0.70 11.30
CA LEU A 37 -7.47 0.46 10.62
C LEU A 37 -7.35 0.22 9.10
N THR A 38 -7.93 1.14 8.32
CA THR A 38 -7.79 1.16 6.86
C THR A 38 -7.06 2.42 6.44
N VAL A 39 -5.96 2.25 5.70
CA VAL A 39 -5.12 3.33 5.17
C VAL A 39 -5.31 3.39 3.67
N SER A 40 -5.82 4.52 3.17
CA SER A 40 -5.96 4.72 1.73
C SER A 40 -4.65 5.18 1.12
N VAL A 41 -4.14 4.45 0.13
CA VAL A 41 -2.88 4.74 -0.55
C VAL A 41 -3.19 5.30 -1.95
N PRO A 42 -2.96 6.60 -2.18
CA PRO A 42 -3.26 7.23 -3.46
C PRO A 42 -2.54 6.54 -4.63
N GLY A 43 -3.30 6.17 -5.66
CA GLY A 43 -2.79 5.49 -6.85
C GLY A 43 -2.68 3.97 -6.74
N TYR A 44 -2.97 3.39 -5.57
CA TYR A 44 -2.96 1.95 -5.34
C TYR A 44 -4.33 1.40 -4.92
N GLY A 45 -4.90 1.96 -3.86
CA GLY A 45 -6.06 1.42 -3.15
C GLY A 45 -5.83 1.37 -1.65
N ASP A 46 -6.66 0.63 -0.93
CA ASP A 46 -6.61 0.60 0.52
C ASP A 46 -5.74 -0.55 1.06
N VAL A 47 -5.08 -0.30 2.18
CA VAL A 47 -4.37 -1.29 3.00
C VAL A 47 -5.05 -1.36 4.35
N GLN A 48 -5.51 -2.55 4.74
CA GLN A 48 -6.20 -2.78 6.00
C GLN A 48 -5.27 -3.49 6.98
N PHE A 49 -5.25 -3.02 8.22
CA PHE A 49 -4.59 -3.64 9.36
C PHE A 49 -5.67 -4.09 10.34
N VAL A 50 -5.69 -5.39 10.66
CA VAL A 50 -6.67 -5.97 11.57
C VAL A 50 -5.94 -6.61 12.74
N ALA A 51 -6.21 -6.14 13.96
CA ALA A 51 -5.71 -6.75 15.18
C ALA A 51 -6.24 -8.19 15.31
N GLY A 52 -5.35 -9.15 15.54
CA GLY A 52 -5.69 -10.55 15.73
C GLY A 52 -6.33 -10.83 17.10
N TYR A 53 -5.88 -10.09 18.10
CA TYR A 53 -6.41 -10.03 19.46
C TYR A 53 -6.39 -8.57 19.93
N GLY A 54 -7.25 -8.22 20.88
CA GLY A 54 -7.37 -6.86 21.39
C GLY A 54 -8.49 -6.04 20.74
N THR A 55 -8.78 -4.87 21.32
CA THR A 55 -9.83 -3.95 20.86
C THR A 55 -9.29 -2.76 20.07
N VAL A 56 -7.97 -2.63 19.99
CA VAL A 56 -7.29 -1.44 19.44
C VAL A 56 -5.94 -1.81 18.84
N LEU A 57 -5.42 -0.92 17.98
CA LEU A 57 -4.07 -0.94 17.44
C LEU A 57 -3.28 0.19 18.09
N GLU A 58 -2.16 -0.08 18.74
CA GLU A 58 -1.39 0.94 19.45
C GLU A 58 -0.14 1.33 18.68
N VAL A 59 0.11 2.63 18.54
CA VAL A 59 1.34 3.13 17.93
C VAL A 59 2.18 3.82 19.00
N GLY A 60 3.44 3.41 19.14
CA GLY A 60 4.31 3.94 20.18
C GLY A 60 5.79 3.82 19.84
N THR A 61 6.63 4.30 20.76
CA THR A 61 8.09 4.37 20.61
C THR A 61 8.86 3.50 21.59
N THR A 62 8.17 2.70 22.41
CA THR A 62 8.80 1.80 23.41
C THR A 62 9.80 0.82 22.79
N LEU A 63 9.69 0.56 21.48
CA LEU A 63 10.55 -0.31 20.69
C LEU A 63 11.75 0.41 20.02
N GLY A 64 12.04 1.64 20.45
CA GLY A 64 13.16 2.46 19.95
C GLY A 64 12.88 3.23 18.65
N THR A 65 11.74 2.99 18.02
CA THR A 65 11.24 3.73 16.85
C THR A 65 9.72 3.78 16.89
N SER A 66 9.11 4.69 16.14
CA SER A 66 7.66 4.72 15.92
C SER A 66 7.22 3.45 15.21
N ALA A 67 6.39 2.64 15.87
CA ALA A 67 5.92 1.39 15.33
C ALA A 67 4.50 1.09 15.82
N LEU A 68 3.75 0.37 14.99
CA LEU A 68 2.55 -0.32 15.42
C LEU A 68 2.96 -1.47 16.35
N GLN A 69 2.61 -1.36 17.62
CA GLN A 69 3.06 -2.23 18.69
C GLN A 69 2.19 -3.47 18.78
N LEU A 70 2.85 -4.60 19.03
CA LEU A 70 2.24 -5.90 19.26
C LEU A 70 2.83 -6.46 20.54
N ASP A 71 1.96 -6.77 21.50
CA ASP A 71 2.38 -7.50 22.69
C ASP A 71 2.80 -8.93 22.34
N ALA A 72 3.44 -9.59 23.29
CA ALA A 72 3.90 -10.96 23.10
C ALA A 72 2.72 -11.90 22.80
N GLY A 73 2.80 -12.59 21.65
CA GLY A 73 1.73 -13.49 21.17
C GLY A 73 0.59 -12.80 20.43
N GLU A 74 0.60 -11.48 20.30
CA GLU A 74 -0.32 -10.76 19.43
C GLU A 74 0.10 -10.83 17.97
N PHE A 75 -0.87 -10.61 17.08
CA PHE A 75 -0.63 -10.52 15.66
C PHE A 75 -1.52 -9.48 15.01
N VAL A 76 -1.08 -9.01 13.85
CA VAL A 76 -1.84 -8.14 12.96
C VAL A 76 -1.97 -8.83 11.61
N THR A 77 -3.16 -8.80 11.04
CA THR A 77 -3.41 -9.20 9.66
C THR A 77 -3.38 -7.96 8.78
N VAL A 78 -2.48 -7.94 7.82
CA VAL A 78 -2.35 -6.87 6.83
C VAL A 78 -2.93 -7.36 5.50
N SER A 79 -3.97 -6.69 5.01
CA SER A 79 -4.66 -7.02 3.77
C SER A 79 -4.56 -5.88 2.76
N PHE A 80 -4.17 -6.24 1.56
CA PHE A 80 -4.06 -5.36 0.41
C PHE A 80 -5.37 -5.42 -0.41
N LEU A 81 -6.19 -4.37 -0.32
CA LEU A 81 -7.51 -4.31 -0.95
C LEU A 81 -7.50 -3.65 -2.34
N GLY A 82 -6.35 -3.13 -2.77
CA GLY A 82 -6.11 -2.56 -4.09
C GLY A 82 -5.73 -3.59 -5.16
N SER A 83 -4.88 -3.18 -6.12
CA SER A 83 -4.26 -4.10 -7.06
C SER A 83 -3.31 -5.08 -6.35
N THR A 84 -2.86 -6.14 -7.03
CA THR A 84 -1.94 -7.10 -6.43
C THR A 84 -0.63 -6.42 -6.01
N ALA A 85 -0.34 -6.47 -4.71
CA ALA A 85 0.93 -6.01 -4.16
C ALA A 85 2.04 -7.02 -4.47
N THR A 86 3.20 -6.52 -4.88
CA THR A 86 4.42 -7.32 -5.10
C THR A 86 5.55 -6.76 -4.25
N ASP A 87 6.61 -7.53 -4.04
CA ASP A 87 7.80 -7.10 -3.27
C ASP A 87 7.45 -6.51 -1.89
N VAL A 88 6.48 -7.13 -1.21
CA VAL A 88 6.04 -6.70 0.12
C VAL A 88 7.13 -7.02 1.15
N SER A 89 7.59 -6.01 1.87
CA SER A 89 8.52 -6.18 3.00
C SER A 89 8.09 -5.36 4.20
N PHE A 90 8.28 -5.93 5.38
CA PHE A 90 8.00 -5.30 6.66
C PHE A 90 9.31 -4.98 7.37
N ASN A 91 9.45 -3.74 7.81
CA ASN A 91 10.51 -3.35 8.72
C ASN A 91 9.98 -3.45 10.15
N LEU A 92 10.63 -4.27 10.97
CA LEU A 92 10.16 -4.62 12.29
C LEU A 92 10.99 -3.90 13.37
N ALA A 93 10.33 -3.45 14.42
CA ALA A 93 10.92 -2.85 15.61
C ALA A 93 10.91 -3.81 16.80
N GLY A 94 11.70 -3.49 17.82
CA GLY A 94 11.70 -4.24 19.08
C GLY A 94 12.53 -5.52 19.07
N LEU A 95 13.43 -5.67 18.09
CA LEU A 95 14.25 -6.88 17.96
C LEU A 95 15.58 -6.71 18.67
N SER A 96 15.78 -7.45 19.77
CA SER A 96 17.07 -7.51 20.44
C SER A 96 17.94 -8.64 19.85
N PRO A 97 19.28 -8.50 19.86
CA PRO A 97 20.16 -9.58 19.44
C PRO A 97 19.89 -10.88 20.21
N GLY A 98 19.64 -11.98 19.50
CA GLY A 98 19.37 -13.29 20.09
C GLY A 98 17.89 -13.60 20.33
N GLU A 99 16.98 -12.65 20.05
CA GLU A 99 15.54 -12.92 20.05
C GLU A 99 15.08 -13.57 18.75
N ALA A 100 14.01 -14.34 18.85
CA ALA A 100 13.39 -14.95 17.69
C ALA A 100 12.62 -13.88 16.90
N TYR A 101 12.87 -13.79 15.59
CA TYR A 101 12.23 -12.80 14.72
C TYR A 101 10.70 -12.98 14.69
N PRO A 102 9.92 -11.89 14.62
CA PRO A 102 8.48 -11.97 14.43
C PRO A 102 8.17 -12.76 13.16
N THR A 103 7.09 -13.53 13.20
CA THR A 103 6.72 -14.36 12.06
C THR A 103 5.90 -13.52 11.09
N ILE A 104 6.34 -13.46 9.84
CA ILE A 104 5.57 -12.91 8.73
C ILE A 104 5.13 -14.07 7.85
N LEU A 105 3.84 -14.37 7.85
CA LEU A 105 3.26 -15.45 7.07
C LEU A 105 2.30 -14.88 6.03
N GLN A 106 2.57 -15.15 4.75
CA GLN A 106 1.60 -14.87 3.69
C GLN A 106 0.50 -15.93 3.74
N THR A 107 -0.73 -15.52 4.08
CA THR A 107 -1.90 -16.41 4.21
C THR A 107 -2.79 -16.40 2.97
N GLY A 108 -2.61 -15.42 2.08
CA GLY A 108 -3.29 -15.31 0.81
C GLY A 108 -2.49 -14.46 -0.18
N ALA A 109 -2.99 -14.31 -1.42
CA ALA A 109 -2.30 -13.57 -2.47
C ALA A 109 -1.95 -12.13 -2.06
N ASN A 110 -2.80 -11.50 -1.25
CA ASN A 110 -2.74 -10.12 -0.83
C ASN A 110 -2.88 -9.96 0.70
N THR A 111 -2.58 -11.01 1.47
CA THR A 111 -2.81 -11.02 2.92
C THR A 111 -1.62 -11.61 3.65
N TYR A 112 -1.17 -10.88 4.68
CA TYR A 112 -0.02 -11.22 5.51
C TYR A 112 -0.42 -11.20 6.98
N LEU A 113 -0.04 -12.22 7.71
CA LEU A 113 -0.12 -12.26 9.16
C LEU A 113 1.26 -11.93 9.72
N VAL A 114 1.33 -10.86 10.51
CA VAL A 114 2.55 -10.42 11.20
C VAL A 114 2.34 -10.62 12.68
N SER A 115 3.06 -11.56 13.28
CA SER A 115 2.90 -11.90 14.71
C SER A 115 4.17 -11.66 15.50
N SER A 116 4.01 -11.04 16.67
CA SER A 116 5.03 -11.05 17.71
C SER A 116 5.18 -12.47 18.25
N GLN A 117 6.42 -12.93 18.48
CA GLN A 117 6.62 -14.23 19.12
C GLN A 117 6.25 -14.18 20.60
N THR A 118 6.02 -15.36 21.19
CA THR A 118 5.81 -15.50 22.63
C THR A 118 7.13 -15.24 23.37
N GLY A 119 7.37 -14.01 23.79
CA GLY A 119 8.53 -13.57 24.57
C GLY A 119 8.14 -12.56 25.64
N THR A 120 9.11 -11.95 26.32
CA THR A 120 8.86 -10.86 27.30
C THR A 120 8.85 -9.47 26.66
N ASN A 121 9.46 -9.32 25.48
CA ASN A 121 9.52 -8.05 24.76
C ASN A 121 8.52 -8.09 23.60
N GLY A 122 7.65 -7.08 23.53
CA GLY A 122 6.77 -6.89 22.37
C GLY A 122 7.57 -6.62 21.10
N ALA A 123 6.93 -6.77 19.95
CA ALA A 123 7.49 -6.44 18.64
C ALA A 123 6.59 -5.42 17.95
N GLY A 124 7.01 -4.88 16.81
CA GLY A 124 6.13 -3.96 16.09
C GLY A 124 6.48 -3.77 14.64
N ILE A 125 5.53 -3.24 13.88
CA ILE A 125 5.74 -2.87 12.49
C ILE A 125 6.14 -1.39 12.46
N ALA A 126 7.41 -1.10 12.19
CA ALA A 126 7.90 0.27 12.04
C ALA A 126 7.46 0.87 10.71
N SER A 127 7.61 0.07 9.64
CA SER A 127 7.13 0.44 8.32
C SER A 127 6.87 -0.79 7.46
N MET A 128 6.12 -0.58 6.38
CA MET A 128 5.87 -1.58 5.35
C MET A 128 6.10 -0.95 3.99
N THR A 129 6.82 -1.65 3.11
CA THR A 129 7.00 -1.25 1.71
C THR A 129 6.47 -2.30 0.77
N PHE A 130 5.92 -1.86 -0.36
CA PHE A 130 5.40 -2.76 -1.38
C PHE A 130 5.37 -2.06 -2.74
N ASN A 131 5.41 -2.85 -3.80
CA ASN A 131 5.18 -2.41 -5.16
C ASN A 131 3.75 -2.73 -5.56
N ALA A 132 3.18 -1.94 -6.46
CA ALA A 132 1.93 -2.29 -7.11
C ALA A 132 2.18 -2.46 -8.60
N THR A 133 1.77 -3.61 -9.14
CA THR A 133 1.58 -3.72 -10.59
C THR A 133 0.26 -3.02 -10.90
N VAL A 134 0.34 -1.74 -11.24
CA VAL A 134 -0.80 -1.06 -11.84
C VAL A 134 -0.76 -1.44 -13.32
N PRO A 135 -1.78 -2.16 -13.83
CA PRO A 135 -1.80 -2.52 -15.24
C PRO A 135 -1.67 -1.27 -16.08
N GLU A 136 -0.66 -1.21 -16.94
CA GLU A 136 -0.56 -0.13 -17.92
C GLU A 136 -1.89 -0.05 -18.68
N PRO A 137 -2.49 1.14 -18.87
CA PRO A 137 -3.65 1.26 -19.73
C PRO A 137 -3.19 0.76 -21.09
N SER A 138 -3.78 -0.35 -21.52
CA SER A 138 -3.24 -1.12 -22.63
C SER A 138 -3.04 -0.19 -23.81
N SER A 139 -1.80 -0.11 -24.31
CA SER A 139 -1.44 0.68 -25.49
C SER A 139 -2.34 0.40 -26.70
N ALA A 140 -3.01 -0.76 -26.71
CA ALA A 140 -4.11 -1.11 -27.60
C ALA A 140 -5.30 -0.12 -27.55
N LEU A 141 -5.72 0.35 -26.37
CA LEU A 141 -6.78 1.34 -26.21
C LEU A 141 -6.37 2.70 -26.77
N LEU A 142 -5.13 3.12 -26.50
CA LEU A 142 -4.58 4.37 -27.04
C LEU A 142 -4.41 4.30 -28.56
N GLY A 143 -3.95 3.15 -29.07
CA GLY A 143 -3.85 2.85 -30.50
C GLY A 143 -5.22 2.81 -31.17
N MET A 144 -6.25 2.28 -30.50
CA MET A 144 -7.62 2.27 -31.00
C MET A 144 -8.21 3.68 -31.05
N LEU A 145 -8.02 4.50 -29.99
CA LEU A 145 -8.43 5.90 -29.97
C LEU A 145 -7.71 6.72 -31.04
N GLY A 146 -6.40 6.53 -31.21
CA GLY A 146 -5.63 7.15 -32.29
C GLY A 146 -6.09 6.71 -33.68
N GLY A 147 -6.34 5.42 -33.88
CA GLY A 147 -6.85 4.86 -35.13
C GLY A 147 -8.24 5.35 -35.49
N LEU A 148 -9.15 5.44 -34.51
CA LEU A 148 -10.49 6.01 -34.68
C LEU A 148 -10.42 7.49 -35.03
N GLY A 149 -9.54 8.27 -34.39
CA GLY A 149 -9.30 9.67 -34.71
C GLY A 149 -8.83 9.87 -36.16
N LEU A 150 -7.92 9.01 -36.65
CA LEU A 150 -7.46 9.03 -38.03
C LEU A 150 -8.56 8.65 -39.03
N LEU A 151 -9.39 7.64 -38.70
CA LEU A 151 -10.52 7.22 -39.54
C LEU A 151 -11.59 8.31 -39.68
N VAL A 152 -11.89 9.02 -38.60
CA VAL A 152 -12.85 10.14 -38.61
C VAL A 152 -12.30 11.33 -39.41
N ARG A 153 -10.99 11.63 -39.31
CA ARG A 153 -10.34 12.68 -40.12
C ARG A 153 -10.40 12.38 -41.62
N ARG A 154 -10.35 11.10 -42.02
CA ARG A 154 -10.33 10.70 -43.43
C ARG A 154 -11.69 10.81 -44.14
N ARG A 155 -12.78 11.01 -43.38
CA ARG A 155 -14.16 11.10 -43.89
C ARG A 155 -14.71 12.54 -43.95
N ARG A 156 -13.93 13.54 -43.53
CA ARG A 156 -14.24 14.97 -43.71
C ARG A 156 -13.29 15.56 -44.74
#